data_AF-A0A838D8T1-F1
#
_entry.id   AF-A0A838D8T1-F1
#
_cell.length_a   1.000
_cell.length_b   1.000
_cell.length_c   1.000
_cell.angle_alpha   90.00
_cell.angle_beta   90.00
_cell.angle_gamma   90.00
#
_symmetry.space_group_name_H-M   'P 1'
#
loop_
_entity.id
_entity.type
_entity.pdbx_description
1 polymer ?
#
loop_
_entity_poly.entity_id
_entity_poly.type
_entity_poly.pdbx_seq_one_letter_code
_entity_poly.pdbx_strand_id
1 'polypeptide(L)' 'MVLHLTNRRKGEILMAIAGIGLAIGAISISVPQVAYAGLCITGLGIVSMLWR' A
#
# COMPACT_ATOMS: atom_id res chain seq x y z
N MET A 1 4.21 -11.24 23.47
CA MET A 1 4.81 -9.93 23.18
C MET A 1 3.95 -9.25 22.12
N VAL A 2 2.82 -8.66 22.53
CA VAL A 2 1.90 -7.95 21.62
C VAL A 2 2.58 -6.65 21.23
N LEU A 3 3.16 -6.62 20.02
CA LEU A 3 3.74 -5.42 19.43
C LEU A 3 2.63 -4.37 19.31
N HIS A 4 2.63 -3.40 20.22
CA HIS A 4 2.03 -2.09 20.00
C HIS A 4 2.80 -1.43 18.85
N LEU A 5 2.55 -1.89 17.61
CA LEU A 5 2.92 -1.15 16.41
C LEU A 5 2.34 0.24 16.61
N THR A 6 3.22 1.23 16.73
CA THR A 6 2.87 2.64 16.86
C THR A 6 1.79 2.93 15.82
N ASN A 7 0.72 3.63 16.18
CA ASN A 7 -0.46 3.81 15.31
C ASN A 7 -0.09 4.26 13.87
N ARG A 8 1.03 4.99 13.75
CA ARG A 8 1.71 5.33 12.50
C ARG A 8 2.11 4.14 11.62
N ARG A 9 2.78 3.10 12.15
CA ARG A 9 3.19 1.91 11.39
C ARG A 9 1.97 1.11 10.88
N LYS A 10 0.88 1.06 11.66
CA LYS A 10 -0.39 0.47 11.21
C LYS A 10 -0.95 1.22 10.00
N GLY A 11 -0.87 2.55 10.01
CA GLY A 11 -1.27 3.39 8.88
C GLY A 11 -0.44 3.14 7.61
N GLU A 12 0.88 2.97 7.74
CA GLU A 12 1.75 2.63 6.61
C GLU A 12 1.42 1.24 6.04
N ILE A 13 1.16 0.25 6.91
CA ILE A 13 0.78 -1.10 6.49
C ILE A 13 -0.55 -1.07 5.75
N LEU A 14 -1.52 -0.33 6.28
CA LEU A 14 -2.82 -0.16 5.65
C LEU A 14 -2.68 0.51 4.27
N MET A 15 -1.82 1.53 4.14
CA MET A 15 -1.56 2.22 2.88
C MET A 15 -0.96 1.28 1.83
N ALA A 16 0.01 0.46 2.22
CA ALA A 16 0.63 -0.52 1.31
C ALA A 16 -0.39 -1.57 0.82
N ILE A 17 -1.20 -2.11 1.73
CA ILE A 17 -2.24 -3.11 1.43
C ILE A 17 -3.34 -2.49 0.55
N ALA A 18 -3.76 -1.25 0.83
CA ALA A 18 -4.75 -0.55 0.03
C ALA A 18 -4.27 -0.30 -1.40
N GLY A 19 -2.99 0.06 -1.59
CA GLY A 19 -2.39 0.19 -2.92
C GLY A 19 -2.38 -1.13 -3.70
N ILE A 20 -2.10 -2.26 -3.03
CA ILE A 20 -2.10 -3.59 -3.65
C ILE A 20 -3.52 -3.95 -4.07
N GLY A 21 -4.50 -3.73 -3.19
CA GLY A 21 -5.91 -3.98 -3.48
C GLY A 21 -6.42 -3.13 -4.65
N LEU A 22 -6.03 -1.86 -4.70
CA LEU A 22 -6.34 -0.97 -5.82
C LEU A 22 -5.71 -1.45 -7.12
N ALA A 23 -4.46 -1.88 -7.09
CA ALA A 23 -3.77 -2.40 -8.27
C ALA A 23 -4.45 -3.67 -8.82
N ILE A 24 -4.79 -4.62 -7.95
CA ILE A 24 -5.48 -5.87 -8.33
C ILE A 24 -6.89 -5.57 -8.86
N GLY A 25 -7.62 -4.69 -8.19
CA GLY A 25 -8.96 -4.27 -8.62
C GLY A 25 -8.94 -3.58 -9.97
N ALA A 26 -7.96 -2.72 -10.21
CA ALA A 26 -7.80 -2.01 -11.47
C ALA A 26 -7.37 -2.90 -12.64
N ILE A 27 -6.49 -3.89 -12.38
CA ILE A 27 -6.13 -4.92 -13.38
C ILE A 27 -7.37 -5.69 -13.81
N SER A 28 -8.25 -6.04 -12.86
CA SER A 28 -9.49 -6.77 -13.13
C SER A 28 -10.47 -6.00 -14.04
N ILE A 29 -10.42 -4.65 -14.01
CA ILE A 29 -11.28 -3.77 -14.82
C ILE A 29 -10.54 -3.30 -16.09
N SER A 30 -9.33 -3.80 -16.35
CA SER A 30 -8.49 -3.42 -17.51
C SER A 30 -8.22 -1.91 -17.59
N VAL A 31 -8.06 -1.24 -16.44
CA VAL A 31 -7.71 0.19 -16.36
C VAL A 31 -6.24 0.31 -15.94
N PRO A 32 -5.29 0.31 -16.88
CA PRO A 32 -3.86 0.25 -16.57
C PRO A 32 -3.36 1.49 -15.79
N GLN A 33 -3.97 2.66 -16.00
CA GLN A 33 -3.60 3.88 -15.28
C GLN A 33 -3.87 3.76 -13.76
N VAL A 34 -5.01 3.15 -13.39
CA VAL A 34 -5.39 2.96 -11.98
C VAL A 34 -4.56 1.85 -11.35
N ALA A 35 -4.20 0.82 -12.12
CA ALA A 35 -3.30 -0.23 -11.65
C ALA A 35 -1.91 0.32 -11.32
N TYR A 36 -1.38 1.19 -12.19
CA TYR A 36 -0.10 1.86 -11.96
C TYR A 36 -0.16 2.78 -10.73
N ALA A 37 -1.23 3.54 -10.56
CA ALA A 37 -1.43 4.38 -9.38
C ALA A 37 -1.44 3.54 -8.08
N GLY A 38 -2.11 2.38 -8.08
CA GLY A 38 -2.10 1.44 -6.95
C GLY A 38 -0.71 0.93 -6.61
N LEU A 39 0.09 0.55 -7.61
CA LEU A 39 1.48 0.13 -7.42
C LEU A 39 2.36 1.26 -6.87
N CYS A 40 2.17 2.51 -7.32
CA CYS A 40 2.88 3.67 -6.78
C CYS A 40 2.53 3.91 -5.30
N ILE A 41 1.25 3.80 -4.91
CA ILE A 41 0.81 3.93 -3.52
C ILE A 41 1.44 2.85 -2.64
N THR A 42 1.47 1.60 -3.13
CA THR A 42 2.16 0.50 -2.45
C THR A 42 3.65 0.75 -2.29
N GLY A 43 4.32 1.19 -3.36
CA GLY A 43 5.75 1.51 -3.34
C GLY A 43 6.08 2.59 -2.32
N LEU A 44 5.30 3.67 -2.27
CA LEU A 44 5.47 4.73 -1.27
C LEU A 44 5.24 4.21 0.16
N GLY A 45 4.25 3.35 0.37
CA GLY A 45 4.00 2.72 1.68
C GLY A 45 5.17 1.85 2.16
N ILE A 46 5.75 1.04 1.27
CA ILE A 46 6.90 0.17 1.58
C ILE A 46 8.17 1.00 1.83
N VAL A 47 8.44 2.01 1.01
CA VAL A 47 9.59 2.91 1.20
C VAL A 47 9.46 3.67 2.52
N SER A 48 8.26 4.12 2.89
CA SER A 48 8.01 4.80 4.18
C SER A 48 8.32 3.89 5.38
N MET A 49 8.02 2.59 5.28
CA MET A 49 8.36 1.62 6.32
C MET A 49 9.86 1.34 6.40
N LEU A 50 10.55 1.27 5.25
CA LEU A 50 11.98 0.96 5.16
C LEU A 50 12.88 2.14 5.57
N TRP A 51 12.44 3.37 5.32
CA TRP A 51 13.20 4.57 5.64
C TRP A 51 13.21 4.90 7.15
N ARG A 52 12.34 4.26 7.93
CA ARG A 52 12.25 4.40 9.38
C ARG A 52 13.02 3.32 10.13
#